data_AF-A0A077KMS9-F1
#
_entry.id   AF-A0A077KMS9-F1
#
_cell.length_a   1.000
_cell.length_b   1.000
_cell.length_c   1.000
_cell.angle_alpha   90.00
_cell.angle_beta   90.00
_cell.angle_gamma   90.00
#
_symmetry.space_group_name_H-M   'P 1'
#
loop_
_entity.id
_entity.type
_entity.pdbx_description
1 polymer ?
#
loop_
_entity_poly.entity_id
_entity_poly.type
_entity_poly.pdbx_seq_one_letter_code
_entity_poly.pdbx_strand_id
1 'polypeptide(L)'
;MTYNKFYHSIDLRHLSENRDLETYLLALLKLVEQKREQTLTADLLLQILHDACISEPQKFDNNWLKIVTSPDDDEVYKKMNNKANSSLEDTGIDYTIAILQFQIAELHKMKGKQLNDEGRSFGIDSETGNRWYNFDPYSILECGMRCYLDYCEDDEQEFEVSWQTLGSLLEMGRIYE
;
A
#
# COMPACT_ATOMS: atom_id res chain seq x y z
N MET A 1 5.20 -8.55 -17.08
CA MET A 1 3.73 -8.76 -17.03
C MET A 1 3.07 -7.47 -17.51
N THR A 2 1.96 -7.47 -18.25
CA THR A 2 1.31 -6.21 -18.69
C THR A 2 0.48 -5.58 -17.57
N TYR A 3 0.15 -4.28 -17.66
CA TYR A 3 -0.75 -3.62 -16.70
C TYR A 3 -2.09 -4.34 -16.60
N ASN A 4 -2.70 -4.64 -17.74
CA ASN A 4 -3.96 -5.34 -17.84
C ASN A 4 -3.90 -6.74 -17.17
N LYS A 5 -2.83 -7.50 -17.44
CA LYS A 5 -2.63 -8.82 -16.84
C LYS A 5 -2.41 -8.72 -15.32
N PHE A 6 -1.67 -7.73 -14.85
CA PHE A 6 -1.45 -7.52 -13.42
C PHE A 6 -2.75 -7.16 -12.71
N TYR A 7 -3.52 -6.21 -13.26
CA TYR A 7 -4.83 -5.81 -12.73
C TYR A 7 -5.79 -7.00 -12.56
N HIS A 8 -5.87 -7.89 -13.54
CA HIS A 8 -6.70 -9.09 -13.43
C HIS A 8 -6.15 -10.13 -12.44
N SER A 9 -4.85 -10.11 -12.17
CA SER A 9 -4.19 -11.07 -11.27
C SER A 9 -4.25 -10.66 -9.80
N ILE A 10 -4.40 -9.36 -9.50
CA ILE A 10 -4.55 -8.85 -8.13
C ILE A 10 -5.96 -9.06 -7.54
N ASP A 11 -6.81 -9.84 -8.20
CA ASP A 11 -8.14 -10.15 -7.70
C ASP A 11 -8.06 -10.98 -6.41
N LEU A 12 -8.22 -10.29 -5.29
CA LEU A 12 -8.24 -10.86 -3.94
C LEU A 12 -9.65 -11.09 -3.41
N ARG A 13 -10.71 -10.97 -4.21
CA ARG A 13 -12.10 -11.14 -3.72
C ARG A 13 -12.32 -12.49 -3.04
N HIS A 14 -11.63 -13.52 -3.51
CA HIS A 14 -11.73 -14.88 -2.96
C HIS A 14 -10.92 -15.07 -1.67
N LEU A 15 -9.97 -14.17 -1.38
CA LEU A 15 -9.00 -14.30 -0.29
C LEU A 15 -9.22 -13.26 0.83
N SER A 16 -10.02 -12.22 0.58
CA SER A 16 -10.19 -11.06 1.47
C SER A 16 -11.35 -11.17 2.46
N GLU A 17 -12.28 -12.13 2.29
CA GLU A 17 -13.54 -12.18 3.07
C GLU A 17 -13.35 -12.27 4.60
N ASN A 18 -12.17 -12.64 5.09
CA ASN A 18 -11.91 -12.85 6.52
C ASN A 18 -10.76 -12.03 7.10
N ARG A 19 -10.22 -11.03 6.38
CA ARG A 19 -9.04 -10.27 6.84
C ARG A 19 -9.24 -8.77 6.74
N ASP A 20 -9.23 -8.10 7.88
CA ASP A 20 -9.26 -6.64 7.91
C ASP A 20 -7.97 -6.04 7.34
N LEU A 21 -8.06 -4.81 6.83
CA LEU A 21 -6.96 -4.15 6.15
C LEU A 21 -5.73 -3.96 7.05
N GLU A 22 -5.88 -3.64 8.34
CA GLU A 22 -4.70 -3.48 9.22
C GLU A 22 -3.95 -4.81 9.37
N THR A 23 -4.68 -5.91 9.58
CA THR A 23 -4.09 -7.26 9.67
C THR A 23 -3.43 -7.70 8.36
N TYR A 24 -3.96 -7.28 7.21
CA TYR A 24 -3.33 -7.49 5.90
C TYR A 24 -2.04 -6.68 5.77
N LEU A 25 -2.07 -5.37 6.04
CA LEU A 25 -0.91 -4.49 5.91
C LEU A 25 0.23 -4.86 6.87
N LEU A 26 -0.09 -5.35 8.08
CA LEU A 26 0.92 -5.88 9.00
C LEU A 26 1.63 -7.13 8.46
N ALA A 27 0.91 -8.01 7.74
CA ALA A 27 1.54 -9.15 7.08
C ALA A 27 2.34 -8.72 5.85
N LEU A 28 1.80 -7.78 5.08
CA LEU A 28 2.48 -7.20 3.92
C LEU A 28 3.81 -6.54 4.33
N LEU A 29 3.82 -5.71 5.37
CA LEU A 29 5.03 -5.05 5.88
C LEU A 29 6.11 -6.07 6.28
N LYS A 30 5.72 -7.14 6.97
CA LYS A 30 6.65 -8.24 7.32
C LYS A 30 7.25 -8.89 6.06
N LEU A 31 6.44 -9.14 5.03
CA LEU A 31 6.90 -9.75 3.77
C LEU A 31 7.82 -8.81 2.98
N VAL A 32 7.53 -7.51 2.96
CA VAL A 32 8.37 -6.48 2.35
C VAL A 32 9.73 -6.44 3.03
N GLU A 33 9.78 -6.35 4.36
CA GLU A 33 11.03 -6.33 5.11
C GLU A 33 11.87 -7.59 4.91
N GLN A 34 11.24 -8.77 4.78
CA GLN A 34 11.93 -10.03 4.51
C GLN A 34 12.54 -10.10 3.10
N LYS A 35 11.96 -9.40 2.14
CA LYS A 35 12.34 -9.47 0.73
C LYS A 35 13.07 -8.22 0.25
N ARG A 36 13.38 -7.28 1.15
CA ARG A 36 13.93 -5.96 0.84
C ARG A 36 15.19 -5.95 -0.04
N GLU A 37 16.03 -6.97 0.08
CA GLU A 37 17.27 -7.09 -0.68
C GLU A 37 17.07 -7.69 -2.08
N GLN A 38 15.82 -8.06 -2.43
CA GLN A 38 15.47 -8.59 -3.76
C GLN A 38 14.97 -7.46 -4.64
N THR A 39 15.33 -7.50 -5.92
CA THR A 39 14.72 -6.67 -6.94
C THR A 39 13.25 -7.05 -7.11
N LEU A 40 12.37 -6.08 -6.96
CA LEU A 40 10.94 -6.31 -7.11
C LEU A 40 10.59 -6.50 -8.58
N THR A 41 9.97 -7.65 -8.90
CA THR A 41 9.39 -7.93 -10.22
C THR A 41 7.87 -7.98 -10.11
N ALA A 42 7.14 -7.88 -11.23
CA ALA A 42 5.67 -7.90 -11.19
C ALA A 42 5.14 -9.21 -10.60
N ASP A 43 5.79 -10.33 -10.90
CA ASP A 43 5.46 -11.64 -10.32
C ASP A 43 5.74 -11.69 -8.82
N LEU A 44 6.87 -11.13 -8.36
CA LEU A 44 7.20 -11.07 -6.93
C LEU A 44 6.24 -10.16 -6.16
N LEU A 45 5.89 -9.00 -6.73
CA LEU A 45 4.89 -8.09 -6.16
C LEU A 45 3.55 -8.81 -6.02
N LEU A 46 3.07 -9.45 -7.08
CA LEU A 46 1.83 -10.21 -7.05
C LEU A 46 1.88 -11.31 -5.98
N GLN A 47 2.97 -12.07 -5.92
CA GLN A 47 3.15 -13.10 -4.91
C GLN A 47 3.07 -12.52 -3.49
N ILE A 48 3.76 -11.41 -3.21
CA ILE A 48 3.74 -10.77 -1.88
C ILE A 48 2.33 -10.31 -1.51
N LEU A 49 1.58 -9.71 -2.45
CA LEU A 49 0.22 -9.25 -2.23
C LEU A 49 -0.74 -10.39 -1.89
N HIS A 50 -0.60 -11.54 -2.57
CA HIS A 50 -1.38 -12.75 -2.29
C HIS A 50 -0.94 -13.43 -0.99
N ASP A 51 0.37 -13.55 -0.75
CA ASP A 51 0.92 -14.15 0.48
C ASP A 51 0.47 -13.38 1.73
N ALA A 52 0.32 -12.06 1.64
CA ALA A 52 -0.15 -11.21 2.74
C ALA A 52 -1.60 -11.53 3.18
N CYS A 53 -2.43 -12.15 2.32
CA CYS A 53 -3.78 -12.59 2.69
C CYS A 53 -3.78 -13.71 3.72
N ILE A 54 -2.75 -14.58 3.72
CA ILE A 54 -2.70 -15.78 4.56
C ILE A 54 -1.54 -15.80 5.55
N SER A 55 -0.54 -14.95 5.35
CA SER A 55 0.64 -14.89 6.21
C SER A 55 0.32 -14.37 7.61
N GLU A 56 1.07 -14.82 8.63
CA GLU A 56 0.94 -14.24 9.97
C GLU A 56 1.42 -12.78 9.99
N PRO A 57 0.60 -11.85 10.49
CA PRO A 57 0.97 -10.44 10.62
C PRO A 57 2.11 -10.26 11.63
N GLN A 58 2.92 -9.22 11.44
CA GLN A 58 3.79 -8.80 12.54
C GLN A 58 3.02 -8.05 13.62
N LYS A 59 3.67 -7.85 14.78
CA LYS A 59 3.08 -7.06 15.87
C LYS A 59 3.08 -5.58 15.51
N PHE A 60 2.00 -4.90 15.85
CA PHE A 60 1.90 -3.45 15.78
C PHE A 60 2.93 -2.78 16.70
N ASP A 61 3.64 -1.76 16.20
CA ASP A 61 4.52 -0.91 17.00
C ASP A 61 3.82 0.39 17.39
N ASN A 62 3.67 0.63 18.69
CA ASN A 62 3.07 1.83 19.24
C ASN A 62 3.77 3.13 18.83
N ASN A 63 5.04 3.08 18.41
CA ASN A 63 5.73 4.26 17.89
C ASN A 63 5.11 4.77 16.59
N TRP A 64 4.47 3.91 15.79
CA TRP A 64 3.81 4.33 14.55
C TRP A 64 2.62 5.26 14.80
N LEU A 65 2.04 5.29 16.01
CA LEU A 65 0.99 6.24 16.36
C LEU A 65 1.42 7.71 16.27
N LYS A 66 2.74 7.98 16.26
CA LYS A 66 3.31 9.32 16.05
C LYS A 66 3.22 9.77 14.59
N ILE A 67 2.98 8.84 13.66
CA ILE A 67 2.82 9.13 12.23
C ILE A 67 1.40 9.61 12.00
N VAL A 68 1.26 10.83 11.49
CA VAL A 68 -0.04 11.51 11.30
C VAL A 68 -0.22 12.10 9.90
N THR A 69 0.83 12.10 9.08
CA THR A 69 0.80 12.57 7.69
C THR A 69 1.25 11.45 6.78
N SER A 70 0.60 11.32 5.62
CA SER A 70 1.11 10.45 4.57
C SER A 70 2.52 10.92 4.15
N PRO A 71 3.47 10.00 3.92
CA PRO A 71 4.73 10.33 3.27
C PRO A 71 4.47 11.08 1.96
N ASP A 72 5.01 12.28 1.83
CA ASP A 72 5.01 13.00 0.56
C ASP A 72 6.11 12.42 -0.32
N ASP A 73 5.73 11.85 -1.47
CA ASP A 73 6.62 11.34 -2.51
C ASP A 73 7.79 12.31 -2.74
N ASP A 74 7.46 13.59 -2.91
CA ASP A 74 8.40 14.67 -3.23
C ASP A 74 9.36 14.99 -2.08
N GLU A 75 8.91 14.89 -0.82
CA GLU A 75 9.77 15.10 0.35
C GLU A 75 10.68 13.90 0.65
N VAL A 76 10.21 12.67 0.42
CA VAL A 76 11.02 11.46 0.63
C VAL A 76 12.20 11.46 -0.34
N TYR A 77 11.96 11.78 -1.62
CA TYR A 77 13.04 11.95 -2.60
C TYR A 77 14.01 13.08 -2.25
N LYS A 78 13.52 14.24 -1.78
CA LYS A 78 14.38 15.37 -1.39
C LYS A 78 15.23 15.08 -0.14
N LYS A 79 14.70 14.35 0.85
CA LYS A 79 15.45 13.97 2.06
C LYS A 79 16.53 12.92 1.76
N MET A 80 16.29 12.02 0.81
CA MET A 80 17.21 10.91 0.49
C MET A 80 18.28 11.27 -0.55
N ASN A 81 18.02 12.20 -1.48
CA ASN A 81 19.06 12.75 -2.37
C ASN A 81 20.17 13.52 -1.61
N ASN A 82 19.93 13.91 -0.35
CA ASN A 82 20.95 14.50 0.52
C ASN A 82 21.79 13.45 1.27
N LYS A 83 21.43 12.15 1.21
CA LYS A 83 22.24 11.04 1.71
C LYS A 83 23.18 10.60 0.58
N ALA A 84 24.43 11.07 0.64
CA ALA A 84 25.49 10.53 -0.20
C ALA A 84 25.53 9.00 -0.02
N ASN A 85 25.22 8.24 -1.07
CA ASN A 85 25.24 6.77 -1.18
C ASN A 85 23.90 5.99 -0.98
N SER A 86 22.73 6.62 -1.06
CA SER A 86 21.45 5.86 -1.19
C SER A 86 21.17 5.53 -2.67
N SER A 87 20.83 4.27 -2.98
CA SER A 87 20.33 3.92 -4.33
C SER A 87 18.86 4.32 -4.50
N LEU A 88 18.40 4.46 -5.75
CA LEU A 88 16.98 4.70 -6.05
C LEU A 88 16.09 3.55 -5.55
N GLU A 89 16.60 2.32 -5.57
CA GLU A 89 15.89 1.14 -5.08
C GLU A 89 15.73 1.16 -3.55
N ASP A 90 16.78 1.58 -2.83
CA ASP A 90 16.72 1.81 -1.37
C ASP A 90 15.71 2.92 -1.03
N THR A 91 15.64 3.96 -1.86
CA THR A 91 14.68 5.06 -1.67
C THR A 91 13.24 4.59 -1.84
N GLY A 92 12.99 3.78 -2.88
CA GLY A 92 11.65 3.27 -3.17
C GLY A 92 11.12 2.32 -2.11
N ILE A 93 11.98 1.50 -1.50
CA ILE A 93 11.54 0.61 -0.42
C ILE A 93 11.29 1.34 0.89
N ASP A 94 12.14 2.31 1.26
CA ASP A 94 11.92 3.10 2.47
C ASP A 94 10.62 3.91 2.37
N TYR A 95 10.29 4.44 1.18
CA TYR A 95 8.98 5.04 0.90
C TYR A 95 7.83 4.07 1.16
N THR A 96 7.88 2.87 0.59
CA THR A 96 6.84 1.85 0.74
C THR A 96 6.65 1.41 2.19
N ILE A 97 7.75 1.25 2.94
CA ILE A 97 7.69 0.96 4.37
C ILE A 97 7.02 2.12 5.12
N ALA A 98 7.34 3.37 4.79
CA ALA A 98 6.73 4.53 5.41
C ALA A 98 5.22 4.61 5.14
N ILE A 99 4.78 4.31 3.91
CA ILE A 99 3.36 4.24 3.54
C ILE A 99 2.63 3.16 4.35
N LEU A 100 3.21 1.96 4.41
CA LEU A 100 2.65 0.86 5.20
C LEU A 100 2.50 1.23 6.68
N GLN A 101 3.54 1.79 7.29
CA GLN A 101 3.51 2.20 8.70
C GLN A 101 2.47 3.30 8.94
N PHE A 102 2.38 4.29 8.04
CA PHE A 102 1.36 5.34 8.09
C PHE A 102 -0.05 4.75 8.03
N GLN A 103 -0.36 3.95 7.01
CA GLN A 103 -1.68 3.38 6.81
C GLN A 103 -2.09 2.44 7.96
N ILE A 104 -1.16 1.61 8.45
CA ILE A 104 -1.37 0.76 9.63
C ILE A 104 -1.70 1.61 10.86
N ALA A 105 -0.95 2.69 11.10
CA ALA A 105 -1.20 3.58 12.23
C ALA A 105 -2.55 4.30 12.13
N GLU A 106 -2.96 4.71 10.94
CA GLU A 106 -4.25 5.36 10.69
C GLU A 106 -5.42 4.41 10.93
N LEU A 107 -5.38 3.21 10.35
CA LEU A 107 -6.40 2.19 10.57
C LEU A 107 -6.53 1.85 12.06
N HIS A 108 -5.40 1.74 12.76
CA HIS A 108 -5.39 1.49 14.19
C HIS A 108 -6.08 2.61 14.99
N LYS A 109 -5.84 3.87 14.65
CA LYS A 109 -6.50 5.03 15.29
C LYS A 109 -8.01 5.07 15.02
N MET A 110 -8.44 4.60 13.84
CA MET A 110 -9.84 4.59 13.41
C MET A 110 -10.66 3.40 13.93
N LYS A 111 -10.00 2.36 14.50
CA LYS A 111 -10.68 1.20 15.10
C LYS A 111 -11.68 1.62 16.18
N GLY A 112 -12.90 1.09 16.08
CA GLY A 112 -14.00 1.43 17.00
C GLY A 112 -14.57 2.84 16.83
N LYS A 113 -14.15 3.58 15.80
CA LYS A 113 -14.55 4.96 15.50
C LYS A 113 -14.99 5.07 14.04
N GLN A 114 -14.21 5.74 13.17
CA GLN A 114 -14.55 5.98 11.78
C GLN A 114 -14.72 4.70 10.97
N LEU A 115 -14.02 3.61 11.31
CA LEU A 115 -14.22 2.31 10.64
C LEU A 115 -15.62 1.72 10.84
N ASN A 116 -16.38 2.20 11.83
CA ASN A 116 -17.76 1.77 12.08
C ASN A 116 -18.80 2.58 11.30
N ASP A 117 -18.38 3.62 10.56
CA ASP A 117 -19.29 4.37 9.71
C ASP A 117 -19.72 3.50 8.52
N GLU A 118 -21.04 3.32 8.36
CA GLU A 118 -21.64 2.56 7.27
C GLU A 118 -21.47 3.27 5.91
N GLY A 119 -21.34 4.59 5.93
CA GLY A 119 -21.08 5.43 4.76
C GLY A 119 -19.60 5.62 4.45
N ARG A 120 -18.68 4.92 5.13
CA ARG A 120 -17.22 5.14 4.97
C ARG A 120 -16.71 4.99 3.54
N SER A 121 -17.37 4.18 2.72
CA SER A 121 -17.04 3.98 1.30
C SER A 121 -17.34 5.19 0.41
N PHE A 122 -18.09 6.20 0.88
CA PHE A 122 -18.21 7.52 0.22
C PHE A 122 -17.05 8.46 0.56
N GLY A 123 -16.07 7.93 1.28
CA GLY A 123 -14.90 8.61 1.77
C GLY A 123 -15.12 9.30 3.12
N ILE A 124 -14.17 9.10 4.02
CA ILE A 124 -14.14 9.68 5.36
C ILE A 124 -12.78 10.29 5.66
N ASP A 125 -12.75 11.21 6.61
CA ASP A 125 -11.51 11.77 7.12
C ASP A 125 -11.15 11.08 8.44
N SER A 126 -9.90 10.64 8.55
CA SER A 126 -9.36 10.13 9.81
C SER A 126 -9.24 11.24 10.85
N GLU A 127 -9.01 10.90 12.11
CA GLU A 127 -8.84 11.89 13.19
C GLU A 127 -7.57 12.75 13.03
N THR A 128 -6.64 12.32 12.19
CA THR A 128 -5.43 13.05 11.81
C THR A 128 -5.63 13.91 10.56
N GLY A 129 -6.84 13.91 9.97
CA GLY A 129 -7.22 14.74 8.83
C GLY A 129 -6.89 14.14 7.47
N ASN A 130 -6.59 12.85 7.37
CA ASN A 130 -6.29 12.18 6.11
C ASN A 130 -7.56 11.58 5.50
N ARG A 131 -7.77 11.76 4.19
CA ARG A 131 -8.93 11.21 3.45
C ARG A 131 -8.76 9.73 3.13
N TRP A 132 -9.80 8.92 3.28
CA TRP A 132 -9.80 7.48 2.98
C TRP A 132 -11.07 7.06 2.27
N TYR A 133 -10.96 6.23 1.24
CA TYR A 133 -12.11 5.61 0.52
C TYR A 133 -12.18 4.09 0.70
N ASN A 134 -11.03 3.41 0.79
CA ASN A 134 -10.94 1.96 0.75
C ASN A 134 -10.43 1.38 2.08
N PHE A 135 -11.09 0.31 2.56
CA PHE A 135 -10.93 -0.19 3.94
C PHE A 135 -10.75 -1.72 4.03
N ASP A 136 -10.56 -2.39 2.91
CA ASP A 136 -10.28 -3.81 2.84
C ASP A 136 -9.15 -4.11 1.84
N PRO A 137 -8.50 -5.28 1.94
CA PRO A 137 -7.36 -5.60 1.08
C PRO A 137 -7.67 -5.61 -0.42
N TYR A 138 -8.89 -5.94 -0.81
CA TYR A 138 -9.26 -5.97 -2.22
C TYR A 138 -9.49 -4.55 -2.75
N SER A 139 -10.33 -3.76 -2.07
CA SER A 139 -10.67 -2.40 -2.53
C SER A 139 -9.45 -1.50 -2.64
N ILE A 140 -8.49 -1.57 -1.69
CA ILE A 140 -7.28 -0.74 -1.78
C ILE A 140 -6.42 -1.10 -3.00
N LEU A 141 -6.29 -2.38 -3.35
CA LEU A 141 -5.47 -2.78 -4.49
C LEU A 141 -6.19 -2.56 -5.82
N GLU A 142 -7.50 -2.82 -5.88
CA GLU A 142 -8.31 -2.63 -7.08
C GLU A 142 -8.39 -1.15 -7.45
N CYS A 143 -8.78 -0.27 -6.52
CA CYS A 143 -8.84 1.17 -6.75
C CYS A 143 -7.44 1.74 -7.04
N GLY A 144 -6.41 1.23 -6.36
CA GLY A 144 -5.03 1.63 -6.62
C GLY A 144 -4.59 1.31 -8.05
N MET A 145 -4.87 0.09 -8.55
CA MET A 145 -4.56 -0.26 -9.93
C MET A 145 -5.48 0.42 -10.94
N ARG A 146 -6.75 0.67 -10.59
CA ARG A 146 -7.67 1.45 -11.42
C ARG A 146 -7.09 2.84 -11.70
N CYS A 147 -6.58 3.50 -10.66
CA CYS A 147 -5.87 4.77 -10.79
C CYS A 147 -4.72 4.66 -11.80
N TYR A 148 -3.86 3.65 -11.71
CA TYR A 148 -2.79 3.44 -12.71
C TYR A 148 -3.33 3.28 -14.14
N LEU A 149 -4.40 2.51 -14.33
CA LEU A 149 -4.99 2.24 -15.63
C LEU A 149 -5.63 3.50 -16.25
N ASP A 150 -6.23 4.36 -15.45
CA ASP A 150 -6.87 5.59 -15.94
C ASP A 150 -5.85 6.60 -16.50
N TYR A 151 -4.59 6.52 -16.07
CA TYR A 151 -3.48 7.31 -16.62
C TYR A 151 -2.60 6.54 -17.62
N CYS A 152 -2.92 5.27 -17.90
CA CYS A 152 -2.17 4.42 -18.80
C CYS A 152 -2.68 4.60 -20.23
N GLU A 153 -1.81 5.01 -21.17
CA GLU A 153 -2.19 5.17 -22.58
C GLU A 153 -2.41 3.82 -23.30
N ASP A 154 -1.69 2.77 -22.87
CA ASP A 154 -1.76 1.41 -23.43
C ASP A 154 -1.67 0.39 -22.28
N ASP A 155 -2.79 -0.24 -21.92
CA ASP A 155 -2.85 -1.21 -20.82
C ASP A 155 -2.20 -2.57 -21.15
N GLU A 156 -1.85 -2.80 -22.42
CA GLU A 156 -1.07 -3.96 -22.86
C GLU A 156 0.45 -3.74 -22.77
N GLN A 157 0.89 -2.54 -22.39
CA GLN A 157 2.32 -2.29 -22.15
C GLN A 157 2.84 -3.03 -20.91
N GLU A 158 4.15 -3.20 -20.83
CA GLU A 158 4.80 -3.82 -19.68
C GLU A 158 4.57 -3.00 -18.41
N PHE A 159 4.13 -3.68 -17.35
CA PHE A 159 4.02 -3.09 -16.02
C PHE A 159 5.40 -3.03 -15.37
N GLU A 160 6.04 -1.88 -15.51
CA GLU A 160 7.30 -1.59 -14.83
C GLU A 160 7.06 -1.44 -13.33
N VAL A 161 7.75 -2.25 -12.54
CA VAL A 161 7.60 -2.24 -11.08
C VAL A 161 8.92 -1.98 -10.39
N SER A 162 8.82 -1.27 -9.27
CA SER A 162 9.87 -1.10 -8.28
C SER A 162 9.23 -1.18 -6.90
N TRP A 163 10.04 -1.21 -5.84
CA TRP A 163 9.50 -1.15 -4.49
C TRP A 163 8.57 0.05 -4.27
N GLN A 164 8.86 1.19 -4.89
CA GLN A 164 7.99 2.37 -4.82
C GLN A 164 6.62 2.15 -5.45
N THR A 165 6.52 1.31 -6.48
CA THR A 165 5.24 0.97 -7.12
C THR A 165 4.27 0.40 -6.10
N LEU A 166 4.74 -0.42 -5.15
CA LEU A 166 3.90 -0.95 -4.06
C LEU A 166 3.38 0.15 -3.12
N GLY A 167 4.25 1.05 -2.67
CA GLY A 167 3.84 2.17 -1.81
C GLY A 167 2.82 3.07 -2.51
N SER A 168 3.08 3.38 -3.79
CA SER A 168 2.22 4.23 -4.60
C SER A 168 0.87 3.55 -4.87
N LEU A 169 0.87 2.25 -5.11
CA LEU A 169 -0.34 1.45 -5.26
C LEU A 169 -1.23 1.53 -4.02
N LEU A 170 -0.64 1.36 -2.83
CA LEU A 170 -1.38 1.45 -1.56
C LEU A 170 -1.88 2.87 -1.30
N GLU A 171 -1.09 3.88 -1.65
CA GLU A 171 -1.47 5.27 -1.42
C GLU A 171 -2.59 5.72 -2.36
N MET A 172 -2.47 5.42 -3.66
CA MET A 172 -3.55 5.64 -4.62
C MET A 172 -4.80 4.86 -4.20
N GLY A 173 -4.63 3.60 -3.80
CA GLY A 173 -5.70 2.80 -3.24
C GLY A 173 -6.41 3.43 -2.05
N ARG A 174 -5.72 4.19 -1.22
CA ARG A 174 -6.32 4.86 -0.06
C ARG A 174 -7.20 6.05 -0.47
N ILE A 175 -6.74 6.84 -1.45
CA ILE A 175 -7.32 8.15 -1.79
C ILE A 175 -8.18 8.16 -3.05
N TYR A 176 -8.13 7.10 -3.87
CA TYR A 176 -8.91 6.95 -5.08
C TYR A 176 -10.27 6.31 -4.76
N GLU A 177 -11.35 6.90 -5.29
CA GLU A 177 -12.73 6.42 -5.12
C GLU A 177 -13.08 5.34 -6.14
#